data_AF-A0AAP5BIB9-F1
#
_entry.id   AF-A0AAP5BIB9-F1
#
_cell.length_a   1.000
_cell.length_b   1.000
_cell.length_c   1.000
_cell.angle_alpha   90.00
_cell.angle_beta   90.00
_cell.angle_gamma   90.00
#
_symmetry.space_group_name_H-M   'P 1'
#
loop_
_entity.id
_entity.type
_entity.pdbx_description
1 polymer ?
#
loop_
_entity_poly.entity_id
_entity_poly.type
_entity_poly.pdbx_seq_one_letter_code
_entity_poly.pdbx_strand_id
1 'polypeptide(L)'
;MNCTYHYHGFDVEVAVEADFSWLGRSALSSAGYVAVVRICKEGAALAVFSPLRFGESHGKPFLSEADALMGGYSAGRRIVDDLFSA
;
A
#
# COMPACT_ATOMS: atom_id res chain seq x y z
N MET A 1 -3.24 -9.84 3.39
CA MET A 1 -1.82 -10.17 3.14
C MET A 1 -0.95 -9.04 3.68
N ASN A 2 0.25 -9.28 4.22
CA ASN A 2 1.20 -8.22 4.59
C ASN A 2 2.63 -8.66 4.24
N CYS A 3 3.41 -7.78 3.63
CA CYS A 3 4.84 -7.98 3.37
C CYS A 3 5.65 -6.74 3.78
N THR A 4 6.79 -6.98 4.42
CA THR A 4 7.76 -5.94 4.78
C THR A 4 8.96 -6.02 3.85
N TYR A 5 9.37 -4.88 3.30
CA TYR A 5 10.50 -4.76 2.40
C TYR A 5 11.51 -3.77 2.96
N HIS A 6 12.78 -4.17 3.01
CA HIS A 6 13.87 -3.27 3.41
C HIS A 6 14.34 -2.45 2.20
N TYR A 7 14.38 -1.13 2.35
CA TYR A 7 14.75 -0.22 1.28
C TYR A 7 15.43 1.05 1.83
N HIS A 8 16.70 1.26 1.48
CA HIS A 8 17.51 2.42 1.87
C HIS A 8 17.47 2.78 3.38
N GLY A 9 17.50 1.77 4.26
CA GLY A 9 17.45 2.00 5.72
C GLY A 9 16.04 2.31 6.24
N PHE A 10 15.02 1.99 5.45
CA PHE A 10 13.61 2.04 5.83
C PHE A 10 12.97 0.67 5.66
N ASP A 11 11.99 0.40 6.52
CA ASP A 11 11.08 -0.72 6.40
C ASP A 11 9.79 -0.22 5.73
N VAL A 12 9.56 -0.70 4.51
CA VAL A 12 8.34 -0.45 3.74
C VAL A 12 7.40 -1.63 3.98
N GLU A 13 6.45 -1.45 4.88
CA GLU A 13 5.42 -2.43 5.17
C GLU A 13 4.20 -2.20 4.26
N VAL A 14 3.75 -3.25 3.59
CA VAL A 14 2.61 -3.21 2.67
C VAL A 14 1.58 -4.23 3.11
N ALA A 15 0.50 -3.74 3.71
CA ALA A 15 -0.67 -4.55 4.02
C ALA A 15 -1.72 -4.41 2.89
N VAL A 16 -2.31 -5.52 2.49
CA VAL A 16 -3.42 -5.56 1.53
C VAL A 16 -4.71 -5.76 2.30
N GLU A 17 -5.64 -4.84 2.12
CA GLU A 17 -6.99 -4.90 2.65
C GLU A 17 -8.00 -5.05 1.51
N ALA A 18 -8.98 -5.93 1.71
CA ALA A 18 -10.13 -6.01 0.82
C ALA A 18 -11.13 -4.90 1.22
N ASP A 19 -11.43 -4.02 0.28
CA ASP A 19 -12.44 -2.98 0.43
C ASP A 19 -13.77 -3.46 -0.19
N PHE A 20 -14.71 -3.78 0.68
CA PHE A 20 -16.06 -4.22 0.31
C PHE A 20 -17.05 -3.06 0.20
N SER A 21 -16.63 -1.81 0.50
CA SER A 21 -17.52 -0.64 0.43
C SER A 21 -17.96 -0.30 -1.01
N TRP A 22 -17.25 -0.84 -2.01
CA TRP A 22 -17.56 -0.70 -3.44
C TRP A 22 -18.62 -1.69 -3.96
N LEU A 23 -19.23 -2.51 -3.09
CA LEU A 23 -20.36 -3.39 -3.44
C LEU A 23 -21.65 -2.56 -3.68
N GLY A 24 -21.62 -1.67 -4.66
CA GLY A 24 -22.75 -0.89 -5.14
C GLY A 24 -23.40 -1.53 -6.37
N ARG A 25 -24.53 -2.21 -6.15
CA ARG A 25 -25.63 -2.47 -7.12
C ARG A 25 -25.42 -3.42 -8.31
N SER A 26 -24.31 -4.13 -8.46
CA SER A 26 -24.26 -5.22 -9.45
C SER A 26 -23.66 -6.47 -8.84
N ALA A 27 -24.40 -7.57 -8.91
CA ALA A 27 -24.12 -8.87 -8.28
C ALA A 27 -22.90 -9.63 -8.86
N LEU A 28 -21.90 -8.89 -9.38
CA LEU A 28 -20.71 -9.41 -10.07
C LEU A 28 -19.41 -8.66 -9.71
N SER A 29 -19.45 -7.59 -8.91
CA SER A 29 -18.22 -6.85 -8.54
C SER A 29 -17.44 -7.64 -7.48
N SER A 30 -16.35 -8.28 -7.89
CA SER A 30 -15.32 -8.82 -7.00
C SER A 30 -14.90 -7.76 -5.97
N ALA A 31 -14.55 -8.19 -4.76
CA ALA A 31 -13.95 -7.32 -3.76
C ALA A 31 -12.78 -6.54 -4.39
N GLY A 32 -12.73 -5.23 -4.16
CA GLY A 32 -11.58 -4.41 -4.56
C GLY A 32 -10.49 -4.51 -3.50
N TYR A 33 -9.23 -4.37 -3.89
CA TYR A 33 -8.11 -4.43 -2.96
C TYR A 33 -7.43 -3.07 -2.83
N VAL A 34 -7.02 -2.69 -1.62
CA VAL A 34 -6.25 -1.48 -1.37
C VAL A 34 -4.98 -1.83 -0.62
N ALA A 35 -3.90 -1.12 -0.97
CA ALA A 35 -2.61 -1.29 -0.34
C ALA A 35 -2.44 -0.22 0.75
N VAL A 36 -2.30 -0.64 1.99
CA VAL A 36 -1.94 0.22 3.12
C VAL A 36 -0.44 0.15 3.29
N VAL A 37 0.23 1.25 2.99
CA VAL A 37 1.69 1.36 3.06
C VAL A 37 2.07 2.12 4.31
N ARG A 38 2.97 1.53 5.08
CA ARG A 38 3.56 2.13 6.28
C ARG A 38 5.07 2.14 6.10
N ILE A 39 5.68 3.30 6.31
CA ILE A 39 7.12 3.48 6.18
C ILE A 39 7.68 3.78 7.55
N CYS A 40 8.56 2.90 8.02
CA CYS A 40 9.28 3.04 9.28
C CYS A 40 10.76 3.21 8.96
N LYS A 41 11.50 4.02 9.74
CA LYS A 41 12.96 3.95 9.68
C LYS A 41 13.40 2.59 10.23
N GLU A 42 14.44 1.99 9.67
CA GLU A 42 14.92 0.68 10.13
C GLU A 42 15.21 0.70 11.64
N GLY A 43 14.64 -0.28 12.35
CA GLY A 43 14.73 -0.38 13.81
C GLY A 43 13.83 0.59 14.60
N ALA A 44 13.06 1.45 13.94
CA ALA A 44 12.09 2.32 14.59
C ALA A 44 10.75 1.61 14.80
N ALA A 45 10.17 1.77 15.99
CA ALA A 45 8.85 1.20 16.30
C ALA A 45 7.68 1.97 15.67
N LEU A 46 7.92 3.23 15.27
CA LEU A 46 6.91 4.14 14.73
C LEU A 46 7.17 4.45 13.26
N ALA A 47 6.07 4.53 12.52
CA ALA A 47 6.08 4.99 11.15
C ALA A 47 6.45 6.48 11.10
N VAL A 48 7.13 6.88 10.03
CA VAL A 48 7.57 8.26 9.82
C VAL A 48 6.37 9.19 9.56
N PHE A 49 5.25 8.64 9.09
CA PHE A 49 3.99 9.34 8.86
C PHE A 49 2.80 8.37 8.99
N SER A 50 1.57 8.91 8.96
CA SER A 50 0.33 8.12 9.02
C SER A 50 0.23 7.14 7.85
N PRO A 51 -0.15 5.86 8.05
CA PRO A 51 -0.25 4.89 6.97
C PRO A 51 -1.09 5.40 5.80
N LEU A 52 -0.58 5.23 4.58
CA LEU A 52 -1.22 5.73 3.36
C LEU A 52 -1.94 4.59 2.65
N ARG A 53 -3.15 4.86 2.18
CA ARG A 53 -3.96 3.90 1.42
C ARG A 53 -3.83 4.21 -0.06
N PHE A 54 -3.44 3.20 -0.83
CA PHE A 54 -3.29 3.27 -2.28
C PHE A 54 -4.28 2.33 -2.95
N GLY A 55 -4.89 2.85 -4.02
CA GLY A 55 -5.60 2.06 -5.01
C GLY A 55 -4.86 2.08 -6.34
N GLU A 56 -5.48 1.49 -7.34
CA GLU A 56 -5.19 1.69 -8.76
C GLU A 56 -5.41 3.16 -9.17
N SER A 57 -5.20 3.43 -10.46
CA SER A 57 -5.38 4.74 -11.08
C SER A 57 -6.72 5.39 -10.70
N HIS A 58 -6.70 6.70 -10.48
CA HIS A 58 -7.88 7.50 -10.17
C HIS A 58 -8.62 7.10 -8.88
N GLY A 59 -7.94 6.47 -7.93
CA GLY A 59 -8.51 6.13 -6.62
C GLY A 59 -9.44 4.91 -6.65
N LYS A 60 -9.40 4.12 -7.73
CA LYS A 60 -10.09 2.83 -7.78
C LYS A 60 -9.30 1.78 -6.99
N PRO A 61 -9.95 0.79 -6.37
CA PRO A 61 -9.23 -0.35 -5.81
C PRO A 61 -8.50 -1.16 -6.89
N PHE A 62 -7.44 -1.86 -6.50
CA PHE A 62 -6.79 -2.88 -7.32
C PHE A 62 -7.73 -4.08 -7.56
N LEU A 63 -7.54 -4.74 -8.70
CA LEU A 63 -8.34 -5.90 -9.11
C LEU A 63 -7.90 -7.19 -8.43
N SER A 64 -6.67 -7.25 -7.92
CA SER A 64 -6.13 -8.42 -7.22
C SER A 64 -5.26 -8.04 -6.03
N GLU A 65 -5.10 -8.98 -5.09
CA GLU A 65 -4.17 -8.83 -3.97
C GLU A 65 -2.72 -8.63 -4.42
N ALA A 66 -2.32 -9.32 -5.48
CA ALA A 66 -0.96 -9.24 -6.02
C ALA A 66 -0.68 -7.85 -6.59
N ASP A 67 -1.65 -7.26 -7.31
CA ASP A 67 -1.52 -5.90 -7.83
C ASP A 67 -1.47 -4.86 -6.70
N ALA A 68 -2.27 -5.04 -5.65
CA ALA A 68 -2.22 -4.19 -4.47
C ALA A 68 -0.86 -4.30 -3.77
N LEU A 69 -0.32 -5.51 -3.61
CA LEU A 69 0.97 -5.71 -2.97
C LEU A 69 2.11 -5.06 -3.77
N MET A 70 2.13 -5.28 -5.09
CA MET A 70 3.16 -4.72 -5.98
C MET A 70 3.04 -3.20 -6.12
N GLY A 71 1.81 -2.69 -6.22
CA GLY A 71 1.49 -1.27 -6.27
C GLY A 71 1.90 -0.55 -4.99
N GLY A 72 1.57 -1.12 -3.83
CA GLY A 72 1.96 -0.60 -2.53
C GLY A 72 3.48 -0.57 -2.33
N TYR A 73 4.20 -1.63 -2.74
CA TYR A 73 5.67 -1.64 -2.70
C TYR A 73 6.28 -0.56 -3.61
N SER A 74 5.76 -0.41 -4.83
CA SER A 74 6.22 0.59 -5.79
C SER A 74 5.96 2.02 -5.30
N ALA A 75 4.82 2.26 -4.65
CA ALA A 75 4.49 3.55 -4.04
C ALA A 75 5.40 3.83 -2.83
N GLY A 76 5.59 2.85 -1.96
CA GLY A 76 6.45 2.98 -0.78
C GLY A 76 7.89 3.34 -1.15
N ARG A 77 8.48 2.69 -2.16
CA ARG A 77 9.81 3.04 -2.66
C ARG A 77 9.90 4.48 -3.15
N ARG A 78 8.94 4.91 -3.98
CA ARG A 78 8.89 6.29 -4.49
C ARG A 78 8.82 7.30 -3.36
N ILE A 79 8.03 7.04 -2.32
CA ILE A 79 7.95 7.93 -1.15
C ILE A 79 9.30 8.01 -0.43
N VAL A 80 9.99 6.87 -0.27
CA VAL A 80 11.33 6.87 0.34
C VAL A 80 12.31 7.71 -0.48
N ASP A 81 12.31 7.50 -1.80
CA ASP A 81 13.17 8.25 -2.72
C ASP A 81 12.82 9.76 -2.65
N ASP A 82 11.56 10.13 -2.89
CA ASP A 82 11.11 11.53 -2.97
C ASP A 82 11.30 12.33 -1.66
N LEU A 83 11.17 11.68 -0.49
CA LEU A 83 11.23 12.36 0.82
C LEU A 83 12.60 12.29 1.49
N PHE A 84 13.41 11.26 1.21
CA PHE A 84 14.62 10.98 2.00
C PHE A 84 15.90 10.81 1.18
N SER A 85 15.87 10.83 -0.17
CA SER A 85 17.08 10.72 -0.99
C SER A 85 17.73 12.08 -1.35
N ALA A 86 17.87 12.98 -0.37
CA ALA A 86 18.53 14.28 -0.53
C ALA A 86 20.06 14.18 -0.57
#